data_AF-A0A175Y437-F1
#
_entry.id   AF-A0A175Y437-F1
#
_cell.length_a   1.000
_cell.length_b   1.000
_cell.length_c   1.000
_cell.angle_alpha   90.00
_cell.angle_beta   90.00
_cell.angle_gamma   90.00
#
_symmetry.space_group_name_H-M   'P 1'
#
loop_
_entity.id
_entity.type
_entity.pdbx_description
1 polymer ?
#
loop_
_entity_poly.entity_id
_entity_poly.type
_entity_poly.pdbx_seq_one_letter_code
_entity_poly.pdbx_strand_id
1 'polypeptide(L)'
;MPGYAVYLDVRPEVEEPLWRALSDAAAPATVHELHLATAAHPNAIQHRLSRWVSAGLVTRTEGSPRRFAMTDTTERTPRPPRVDLTGRIAVRRRTAREALWSAMRVLSRHGSFDVPTLQMTAGVSRRSTEEMLNVLHRSGHVRQLARGNSQTGSWSTYRLVRNTGPKAPVVRQQVADGVRRRLVVDGNTGIATDISPAAVSLRRKDTDPAAAGGEG
;
A
#
# COMPACT_ATOMS: atom_id res chain seq x y z
N MET A 1 7.14 -12.71 46.27
CA MET A 1 6.82 -11.76 45.19
C MET A 1 6.47 -12.58 43.94
N PRO A 2 5.19 -12.93 43.71
CA PRO A 2 4.82 -13.76 42.58
C PRO A 2 4.86 -12.93 41.28
N GLY A 3 5.42 -13.55 40.24
CA GLY A 3 5.71 -12.94 38.96
C GLY A 3 4.48 -12.40 38.23
N TYR A 4 4.55 -11.14 37.83
CA TYR A 4 3.64 -10.57 36.85
C TYR A 4 3.98 -11.14 35.48
N ALA A 5 3.20 -12.13 35.08
CA ALA A 5 3.16 -12.64 33.72
C ALA A 5 2.97 -11.46 32.74
N VAL A 6 3.84 -11.44 31.72
CA VAL A 6 3.84 -10.51 30.60
C VAL A 6 2.56 -10.72 29.77
N TYR A 7 1.43 -10.20 30.25
CA TYR A 7 0.23 -10.00 29.45
C TYR A 7 0.26 -8.58 28.88
N LEU A 8 1.19 -8.36 27.94
CA LEU A 8 1.07 -7.25 26.98
C LEU A 8 0.04 -7.66 25.93
N ASP A 9 -1.21 -7.75 26.34
CA ASP A 9 -2.34 -7.69 25.44
C ASP A 9 -2.37 -6.24 24.92
N VAL A 10 -1.67 -6.01 23.80
CA VAL A 10 -1.67 -4.73 23.08
C VAL A 10 -3.06 -4.57 22.49
N ARG A 11 -4.05 -4.22 23.31
CA ARG A 11 -5.41 -3.99 22.84
C ARG A 11 -5.40 -2.72 21.98
N PRO A 12 -5.69 -2.82 20.67
CA PRO A 12 -5.78 -1.65 19.79
C PRO A 12 -6.92 -0.70 20.21
N GLU A 13 -7.88 -1.22 20.99
CA GLU A 13 -9.10 -0.55 21.43
C GLU A 13 -8.83 0.62 22.40
N VAL A 14 -7.68 0.63 23.08
CA VAL A 14 -7.31 1.69 24.03
C VAL A 14 -6.67 2.90 23.35
N GLU A 15 -6.19 2.73 22.12
CA GLU A 15 -5.33 3.72 21.46
C GLU A 15 -6.10 4.97 21.01
N GLU A 16 -7.26 4.79 20.38
CA GLU A 16 -8.10 5.92 19.92
C GLU A 16 -8.72 6.72 21.09
N PRO A 17 -9.31 6.09 22.13
CA PRO A 17 -9.84 6.83 23.29
C PRO A 17 -8.75 7.59 24.04
N LEU A 18 -7.56 6.99 24.22
CA LEU A 18 -6.44 7.65 24.89
C LEU A 18 -5.89 8.84 24.08
N TRP A 19 -5.82 8.70 22.76
CA TRP A 19 -5.41 9.78 21.86
C TRP A 19 -6.40 10.95 21.92
N ARG A 20 -7.70 10.68 21.89
CA ARG A 20 -8.74 11.72 22.05
C ARG A 20 -8.65 12.41 23.41
N ALA A 21 -8.54 11.64 24.50
CA ALA A 21 -8.43 12.22 25.84
C ALA A 21 -7.20 13.14 25.99
N LEU A 22 -6.07 12.82 25.34
CA LEU A 22 -4.89 13.69 25.29
C LEU A 22 -5.08 14.91 24.38
N SER A 23 -5.79 14.77 23.27
CA SER A 23 -6.06 15.86 22.33
C SER A 23 -7.07 16.86 22.88
N ASP A 24 -8.04 16.41 23.66
CA ASP A 24 -9.08 17.24 24.29
C ASP A 24 -8.58 17.86 25.61
N ALA A 25 -7.47 17.37 26.17
CA ALA A 25 -6.91 17.89 27.40
C ALA A 25 -6.31 19.28 27.17
N ALA A 26 -6.94 20.31 27.74
CA ALA A 26 -6.47 21.69 27.71
C ALA A 26 -5.15 21.92 28.49
N ALA A 27 -4.68 20.93 29.24
CA ALA A 27 -3.44 20.97 30.01
C ALA A 27 -2.75 19.59 30.00
N PRO A 28 -1.43 19.52 30.27
CA PRO A 28 -0.71 18.25 30.35
C PRO A 28 -1.34 17.29 31.36
N ALA A 29 -1.85 16.16 30.87
CA ALA A 29 -2.64 15.20 31.65
C ALA A 29 -1.75 14.16 32.36
N THR A 30 -2.19 13.69 33.52
CA THR A 30 -1.55 12.61 34.28
C THR A 30 -2.07 11.23 33.88
N VAL A 31 -1.32 10.17 34.18
CA VAL A 31 -1.78 8.78 33.95
C VAL A 31 -3.09 8.49 34.70
N HIS A 32 -3.28 9.10 35.87
CA HIS A 32 -4.49 8.93 36.67
C HIS A 32 -5.71 9.56 35.99
N GLU A 33 -5.59 10.78 35.50
CA GLU A 33 -6.66 11.45 34.73
C GLU A 33 -7.00 10.68 33.45
N LEU A 34 -5.98 10.17 32.74
CA LEU A 34 -6.18 9.35 31.53
C LEU A 34 -6.84 8.00 31.85
N HIS A 35 -6.54 7.40 33.00
CA HIS A 35 -7.21 6.20 33.49
C HIS A 35 -8.70 6.46 33.75
N LEU A 36 -9.03 7.57 34.41
CA LEU A 36 -10.42 7.97 34.66
C LEU A 36 -11.18 8.26 33.36
N ALA A 37 -10.53 8.91 32.39
CA ALA A 37 -11.16 9.28 31.11
C ALA A 37 -11.37 8.09 30.16
N THR A 38 -10.53 7.06 30.22
CA THR A 38 -10.54 5.94 29.24
C THR A 38 -10.94 4.59 29.83
N ALA A 39 -11.02 4.48 31.17
CA ALA A 39 -11.13 3.23 31.91
C ALA A 39 -10.03 2.20 31.59
N ALA A 40 -8.96 2.60 30.89
CA ALA A 40 -7.89 1.71 30.49
C ALA A 40 -6.89 1.49 31.63
N HIS A 41 -6.32 0.29 31.71
CA HIS A 41 -5.41 -0.06 32.79
C HIS A 41 -4.15 0.85 32.80
N PRO A 42 -3.69 1.37 33.97
CA PRO A 42 -2.56 2.29 34.06
C PRO A 42 -1.28 1.80 33.36
N ASN A 43 -0.96 0.49 33.45
CA ASN A 43 0.20 -0.08 32.73
C ASN A 43 0.06 0.01 31.20
N ALA A 44 -1.14 -0.18 30.65
CA ALA A 44 -1.37 -0.07 29.21
C ALA A 44 -1.21 1.38 28.74
N ILE A 45 -1.72 2.33 29.55
CA ILE A 45 -1.55 3.77 29.32
C ILE A 45 -0.07 4.15 29.36
N GLN A 46 0.67 3.77 30.41
CA GLN A 46 2.10 4.08 30.54
C GLN A 46 2.93 3.52 29.39
N HIS A 47 2.70 2.27 29.02
CA HIS A 47 3.42 1.64 27.92
C HIS A 47 3.14 2.34 26.58
N ARG A 48 1.90 2.79 26.34
CA ARG A 48 1.55 3.55 25.13
C ARG A 48 2.16 4.94 25.12
N LEU A 49 2.04 5.69 26.23
CA LEU A 49 2.64 7.01 26.39
C LEU A 49 4.16 6.95 26.18
N SER A 50 4.84 5.94 26.72
CA SER A 50 6.28 5.76 26.51
C SER A 50 6.63 5.62 25.03
N ARG A 51 5.82 4.88 24.24
CA ARG A 51 6.04 4.74 22.79
C ARG A 51 5.81 6.05 22.05
N TRP A 52 4.77 6.79 22.40
CA TRP A 52 4.50 8.10 21.77
C TRP A 52 5.53 9.16 22.14
N VAL A 53 6.10 9.10 23.35
CA VAL A 53 7.26 9.93 23.73
C VAL A 53 8.48 9.55 22.91
N SER A 54 8.80 8.25 22.76
CA SER A 54 9.89 7.80 21.88
C SER A 54 9.69 8.19 20.41
N ALA A 55 8.44 8.30 19.96
CA ALA A 55 8.07 8.72 18.60
C ALA A 55 8.05 10.24 18.40
N GLY A 56 8.23 11.04 19.46
CA GLY A 56 8.11 12.51 19.40
C GLY A 56 6.67 13.03 19.22
N LEU A 57 5.67 12.19 19.48
CA LEU A 57 4.25 12.53 19.32
C LEU A 57 3.63 13.16 20.57
N VAL A 58 4.18 12.82 21.72
CA VAL A 58 3.77 13.28 23.04
C VAL A 58 5.00 13.78 23.78
N THR A 59 4.90 14.92 24.43
CA THR A 59 5.92 15.43 25.34
C THR A 59 5.62 14.97 26.76
N ARG A 60 6.68 14.67 27.51
CA ARG A 60 6.59 14.36 28.94
C ARG A 60 7.21 15.52 29.71
N THR A 61 6.40 16.20 30.51
CA THR A 61 6.89 17.23 31.43
C THR A 61 7.45 16.57 32.69
N GLU A 62 8.62 17.02 33.13
CA GLU A 62 9.25 16.53 34.36
C GLU A 62 8.49 17.04 35.59
N GLY A 63 8.30 16.16 36.59
CA GLY A 63 7.51 16.45 37.79
C GLY A 63 6.88 15.20 38.41
N SER A 64 6.39 15.35 39.65
CA SER A 64 5.58 14.35 40.35
C SER A 64 4.20 14.95 40.65
N PRO A 65 3.10 14.45 40.06
CA PRO A 65 3.03 13.37 39.08
C PRO A 65 3.52 13.79 37.68
N ARG A 66 4.00 12.80 36.90
CA ARG A 66 4.40 13.00 35.50
C ARG A 66 3.20 13.39 34.65
N ARG A 67 3.38 14.42 33.80
CA ARG A 67 2.34 14.92 32.90
C ARG A 67 2.73 14.73 31.44
N PHE A 68 1.72 14.53 30.59
CA PHE A 68 1.87 14.21 29.17
C PHE A 68 0.98 15.13 28.34
N ALA A 69 1.52 15.69 27.27
CA ALA A 69 0.78 16.55 26.33
C ALA A 69 1.15 16.20 24.88
N MET A 70 0.21 16.38 23.95
CA MET A 70 0.52 16.27 22.52
C MET A 70 1.54 17.34 22.10
N THR A 71 2.27 17.07 21.02
CA THR A 71 3.04 18.11 20.34
C THR A 71 2.11 18.93 19.44
N ASP A 72 2.42 20.19 19.17
CA ASP A 72 1.61 21.07 18.30
C ASP A 72 1.35 20.43 16.92
N THR A 73 2.33 19.68 16.40
CA THR A 73 2.18 18.95 15.14
C THR A 73 1.15 17.80 15.22
N THR A 74 0.93 17.21 16.39
CA THR A 74 0.02 16.06 16.58
C THR A 74 -1.39 16.46 16.98
N GLU A 75 -1.60 17.64 17.59
CA GLU A 75 -2.92 18.19 17.91
C GLU A 75 -3.83 18.29 16.67
N ARG A 76 -3.24 18.45 15.49
CA ARG A 76 -3.96 18.51 14.20
C ARG A 76 -4.39 17.14 13.67
N THR A 77 -4.01 16.05 14.33
CA THR A 77 -4.27 14.69 13.86
C THR A 77 -5.40 14.05 14.68
N PRO A 78 -6.60 13.84 14.11
CA PRO A 78 -7.78 13.34 14.85
C PRO A 78 -7.69 11.86 15.25
N ARG A 79 -6.64 11.15 14.81
CA ARG A 79 -6.38 9.74 15.13
C ARG A 79 -4.91 9.51 15.42
N PRO A 80 -4.57 8.58 16.33
CA PRO A 80 -3.20 8.28 16.66
C PRO A 80 -2.45 7.73 15.44
N PRO A 81 -1.29 8.29 15.08
CA PRO A 81 -0.44 7.69 14.07
C PRO A 81 0.08 6.35 14.62
N ARG A 82 0.07 5.32 13.76
CA ARG A 82 0.57 4.00 14.16
C ARG A 82 2.05 4.10 14.51
N VAL A 83 2.43 3.56 15.66
CA VAL A 83 3.82 3.48 16.10
C VAL A 83 4.22 2.02 16.19
N ASP A 84 5.38 1.67 15.64
CA ASP A 84 5.91 0.31 15.72
C ASP A 84 6.41 -0.03 17.14
N LEU A 85 6.88 -1.27 17.33
CA LEU A 85 7.38 -1.73 18.64
C LEU A 85 8.62 -0.95 19.12
N THR A 86 9.33 -0.28 18.21
CA THR A 86 10.55 0.49 18.49
C THR A 86 10.27 1.95 18.82
N GLY A 87 9.00 2.38 18.81
CA GLY A 87 8.64 3.77 19.05
C GLY A 87 8.80 4.67 17.83
N ARG A 88 8.84 4.13 16.61
CA ARG A 88 8.87 4.94 15.37
C ARG A 88 7.51 4.97 14.71
N ILE A 89 7.17 6.10 14.07
CA ILE A 89 5.93 6.20 13.28
C ILE A 89 5.99 5.16 12.15
N ALA A 90 5.08 4.19 12.21
CA ALA A 90 4.95 3.10 11.27
C ALA A 90 4.34 3.62 9.96
N VAL A 91 5.19 4.07 9.04
CA VAL A 91 4.78 4.34 7.66
C VAL A 91 4.42 3.02 7.00
N ARG A 92 3.18 2.89 6.51
CA ARG A 92 2.75 1.69 5.77
C ARG A 92 3.67 1.53 4.56
N ARG A 93 4.54 0.51 4.59
CA ARG A 93 5.38 0.18 3.44
C ARG A 93 4.46 -0.21 2.28
N ARG A 94 4.67 0.43 1.12
CA ARG A 94 3.98 0.03 -0.11
C ARG A 94 4.37 -1.41 -0.41
N THR A 95 3.39 -2.21 -0.82
CA THR A 95 3.68 -3.54 -1.36
C THR A 95 4.48 -3.40 -2.65
N ALA A 96 5.30 -4.41 -3.01
CA ALA A 96 6.05 -4.42 -4.27
C ALA A 96 5.18 -4.08 -5.48
N ARG A 97 3.96 -4.60 -5.49
CA ARG A 97 2.93 -4.34 -6.50
C ARG A 97 2.50 -2.86 -6.56
N GLU A 98 2.22 -2.26 -5.41
CA GLU A 98 1.84 -0.83 -5.34
C GLU A 98 3.01 0.08 -5.73
N ALA A 99 4.23 -0.29 -5.35
CA ALA A 99 5.45 0.41 -5.76
C ALA A 99 5.62 0.35 -7.29
N LEU A 100 5.50 -0.84 -7.89
CA LEU A 100 5.56 -1.04 -9.34
C LEU A 100 4.47 -0.26 -10.08
N TRP A 101 3.21 -0.34 -9.62
CA TRP A 101 2.11 0.41 -10.25
C TRP A 101 2.31 1.92 -10.15
N SER A 102 2.74 2.42 -8.99
CA SER A 102 3.07 3.83 -8.83
C SER A 102 4.20 4.26 -9.77
N ALA A 103 5.27 3.46 -9.86
CA ALA A 103 6.42 3.73 -10.73
C ALA A 103 6.00 3.75 -12.21
N MET A 104 5.21 2.76 -12.67
CA MET A 104 4.69 2.74 -14.03
C MET A 104 3.90 4.01 -14.36
N ARG A 105 3.02 4.48 -13.47
CA ARG A 105 2.24 5.70 -13.71
C ARG A 105 3.11 6.96 -13.84
N VAL A 106 4.20 7.04 -13.09
CA VAL A 106 5.17 8.15 -13.22
C VAL A 106 5.91 8.04 -14.54
N LEU A 107 6.50 6.88 -14.84
CA LEU A 107 7.28 6.64 -16.05
C LEU A 107 6.45 6.77 -17.33
N SER A 108 5.15 6.48 -17.27
CA SER A 108 4.25 6.62 -18.42
C SER A 108 4.07 8.06 -18.89
N ARG A 109 4.41 9.06 -18.07
CA ARG A 109 4.46 10.47 -18.51
C ARG A 109 5.53 10.69 -19.58
N HIS A 110 6.55 9.84 -19.63
CA HIS A 110 7.61 9.85 -20.64
C HIS A 110 7.30 8.94 -21.85
N GLY A 111 6.08 8.38 -21.92
CA GLY A 111 5.60 7.59 -23.07
C GLY A 111 5.87 6.08 -22.96
N SER A 112 7.13 5.68 -22.77
CA SER A 112 7.51 4.26 -22.67
C SER A 112 8.58 4.03 -21.60
N PHE A 113 8.67 2.79 -21.11
CA PHE A 113 9.67 2.39 -20.12
C PHE A 113 10.13 0.95 -20.35
N ASP A 114 11.31 0.62 -19.84
CA ASP A 114 11.87 -0.74 -19.85
C ASP A 114 11.86 -1.38 -18.45
N VAL A 115 12.23 -2.66 -18.39
CA VAL A 115 12.25 -3.42 -17.13
C VAL A 115 13.29 -2.87 -16.14
N PRO A 116 14.56 -2.61 -16.53
CA PRO A 116 15.55 -2.07 -15.59
C PRO A 116 15.14 -0.72 -14.98
N THR A 117 14.65 0.23 -15.79
CA THR A 117 14.20 1.55 -15.31
C THR A 117 13.06 1.41 -14.31
N LEU A 118 12.09 0.54 -14.61
CA LEU A 118 10.97 0.26 -13.72
C LEU A 118 11.43 -0.37 -12.40
N GLN A 119 12.36 -1.33 -12.43
CA GLN A 119 12.93 -1.95 -11.24
C GLN A 119 13.61 -0.94 -10.33
N MET A 120 14.47 -0.08 -10.92
CA MET A 120 15.18 0.96 -10.18
C MET A 120 14.20 1.95 -9.55
N THR A 121 13.19 2.37 -10.30
CA THR A 121 12.18 3.34 -9.83
C THR A 121 11.30 2.77 -8.71
N ALA A 122 10.96 1.47 -8.78
CA ALA A 122 10.12 0.82 -7.79
C ALA A 122 10.88 0.26 -6.58
N GLY A 123 12.20 0.01 -6.71
CA GLY A 123 13.00 -0.67 -5.69
C GLY A 123 12.60 -2.14 -5.50
N VAL A 124 12.24 -2.83 -6.59
CA VAL A 124 11.66 -4.19 -6.56
C VAL A 124 12.49 -5.17 -7.40
N SER A 125 12.48 -6.46 -7.02
CA SER A 125 13.17 -7.52 -7.74
C SER A 125 12.68 -7.70 -9.18
N ARG A 126 13.57 -8.22 -10.04
CA ARG A 126 13.29 -8.48 -11.45
C ARG A 126 12.10 -9.41 -11.63
N ARG A 127 12.12 -10.51 -10.88
CA ARG A 127 11.04 -11.51 -10.90
C ARG A 127 9.67 -10.90 -10.64
N SER A 128 9.53 -10.11 -9.56
CA SER A 128 8.24 -9.50 -9.23
C SER A 128 7.80 -8.48 -10.29
N THR A 129 8.76 -7.81 -10.92
CA THR A 129 8.51 -6.86 -12.01
C THR A 129 7.98 -7.57 -13.25
N GLU A 130 8.63 -8.66 -13.67
CA GLU A 130 8.21 -9.47 -14.82
C GLU A 130 6.84 -10.14 -14.58
N GLU A 131 6.62 -10.69 -13.37
CA GLU A 131 5.32 -11.27 -12.98
C GLU A 131 4.19 -10.22 -13.07
N MET A 132 4.44 -9.01 -12.55
CA MET A 132 3.48 -7.91 -12.61
C MET A 132 3.22 -7.44 -14.05
N LEU A 133 4.27 -7.26 -14.85
CA LEU A 133 4.14 -6.86 -16.25
C LEU A 133 3.35 -7.90 -17.07
N ASN A 134 3.58 -9.19 -16.86
CA ASN A 134 2.83 -10.25 -17.54
C ASN A 134 1.34 -10.20 -17.18
N VAL A 135 1.02 -10.02 -15.89
CA VAL A 135 -0.38 -9.86 -15.43
C VAL A 135 -1.04 -8.63 -16.04
N LEU A 136 -0.36 -7.49 -16.04
CA LEU A 136 -0.89 -6.24 -16.60
C LEU A 136 -0.99 -6.26 -18.12
N HIS A 137 -0.09 -6.96 -18.79
CA HIS A 137 -0.15 -7.19 -20.23
C HIS A 137 -1.35 -8.04 -20.61
N ARG A 138 -1.57 -9.18 -19.92
CA ARG A 138 -2.73 -10.05 -20.17
C ARG A 138 -4.07 -9.38 -19.88
N SER A 139 -4.12 -8.50 -18.89
CA SER A 139 -5.33 -7.72 -18.58
C SER A 139 -5.50 -6.44 -19.43
N GLY A 140 -4.58 -6.17 -20.36
CA GLY A 140 -4.66 -5.01 -21.26
C GLY A 140 -4.35 -3.66 -20.61
N HIS A 141 -3.78 -3.63 -19.40
CA HIS A 141 -3.35 -2.38 -18.76
C HIS A 141 -2.06 -1.86 -19.37
N VAL A 142 -1.15 -2.76 -19.74
CA VAL A 142 0.15 -2.46 -20.35
C VAL A 142 0.22 -3.12 -21.72
N ARG A 143 0.84 -2.43 -22.68
CA ARG A 143 1.15 -2.99 -24.00
C ARG A 143 2.67 -3.05 -24.17
N GLN A 144 3.15 -4.18 -24.65
CA GLN A 144 4.55 -4.30 -25.07
C GLN A 144 4.71 -3.62 -26.43
N LEU A 145 5.67 -2.69 -26.54
CA LEU A 145 5.97 -1.95 -27.76
C LEU A 145 7.05 -2.65 -28.58
N ALA A 146 8.16 -3.03 -27.94
CA ALA A 146 9.22 -3.81 -28.55
C ALA A 146 9.56 -5.02 -27.69
N ARG A 147 9.83 -6.14 -28.37
CA ARG A 147 10.37 -7.33 -27.73
C ARG A 147 11.89 -7.18 -27.62
N GLY A 148 12.38 -7.33 -26.40
CA GLY A 148 13.81 -7.40 -26.14
C GLY A 148 14.42 -8.63 -26.78
N ASN A 149 15.71 -8.56 -27.09
CA ASN A 149 16.48 -9.64 -27.66
C ASN A 149 17.67 -9.93 -26.75
N SER A 150 17.73 -11.17 -26.24
CA SER A 150 18.79 -11.64 -25.35
C SER A 150 20.14 -11.73 -26.02
N GLN A 151 20.19 -11.96 -27.34
CA GLN A 151 21.44 -12.05 -28.11
C GLN A 151 22.07 -10.67 -28.32
N THR A 152 21.26 -9.61 -28.45
CA THR A 152 21.74 -8.23 -28.62
C THR A 152 21.75 -7.43 -27.33
N GLY A 153 21.32 -8.01 -26.21
CA GLY A 153 21.21 -7.33 -24.91
C GLY A 153 20.11 -6.26 -24.84
N SER A 154 19.19 -6.21 -25.81
CA SER A 154 18.14 -5.20 -25.86
C SER A 154 16.98 -5.54 -24.93
N TRP A 155 16.53 -4.58 -24.13
CA TRP A 155 15.40 -4.76 -23.21
C TRP A 155 14.04 -4.63 -23.92
N SER A 156 13.04 -5.31 -23.38
CA SER A 156 11.65 -5.11 -23.82
C SER A 156 11.14 -3.76 -23.33
N THR A 157 10.50 -3.01 -24.21
CA THR A 157 9.86 -1.73 -23.87
C THR A 157 8.35 -1.87 -23.79
N TYR A 158 7.76 -1.17 -22.83
CA TYR A 158 6.36 -1.23 -22.48
C TYR A 158 5.77 0.17 -22.40
N ARG A 159 4.45 0.25 -22.60
CA ARG A 159 3.66 1.47 -22.41
C ARG A 159 2.41 1.15 -21.60
N LEU A 160 2.11 1.98 -20.61
CA LEU A 160 0.85 1.91 -19.89
C LEU A 160 -0.26 2.47 -20.77
N VAL A 161 -1.25 1.63 -21.07
CA VAL A 161 -2.40 1.99 -21.92
C VAL A 161 -3.58 2.41 -21.07
N ARG A 162 -3.81 1.73 -19.93
CA ARG A 162 -4.92 2.03 -19.02
C ARG A 162 -4.36 2.49 -17.67
N ASN A 163 -4.34 3.80 -17.46
CA ASN A 163 -4.03 4.40 -16.17
C ASN A 163 -5.33 4.63 -15.40
N THR A 164 -5.79 3.61 -14.68
CA THR A 164 -7.12 3.60 -14.06
C THR A 164 -7.18 4.20 -12.66
N GLY A 165 -6.05 4.63 -12.09
CA GLY A 165 -6.03 5.33 -10.81
C GLY A 165 -4.94 4.85 -9.84
N PRO A 166 -5.01 5.25 -8.56
CA PRO A 166 -3.96 4.99 -7.56
C PRO A 166 -3.91 3.55 -7.05
N LYS A 167 -5.01 2.80 -7.10
CA LYS A 167 -5.02 1.41 -6.64
C LYS A 167 -4.42 0.49 -7.70
N ALA A 168 -3.45 -0.33 -7.32
CA ALA A 168 -2.87 -1.30 -8.24
C ALA A 168 -3.86 -2.44 -8.54
N PRO A 169 -3.98 -2.89 -9.79
CA PRO A 169 -4.80 -4.06 -10.13
C PRO A 169 -4.40 -5.31 -9.32
N VAL A 170 -5.39 -6.12 -8.94
CA VAL A 170 -5.22 -7.26 -8.04
C VAL A 170 -5.55 -8.57 -8.74
N VAL A 171 -4.62 -9.51 -8.70
CA VAL A 171 -4.91 -10.88 -9.11
C VAL A 171 -5.73 -11.57 -8.01
N ARG A 172 -6.88 -12.12 -8.37
CA ARG A 172 -7.69 -12.98 -7.51
C ARG A 172 -7.92 -14.31 -8.21
N GLN A 173 -7.93 -15.38 -7.42
CA GLN A 173 -8.44 -16.66 -7.88
C GLN A 173 -9.92 -16.73 -7.54
N GLN A 174 -10.74 -17.13 -8.50
CA GLN A 174 -12.17 -17.32 -8.31
C GLN A 174 -12.57 -18.68 -8.88
N VAL A 175 -13.38 -19.41 -8.14
CA VAL A 175 -14.00 -20.65 -8.63
C VAL A 175 -15.40 -20.28 -9.12
N ALA A 176 -15.67 -20.53 -10.39
CA ALA A 176 -16.99 -20.40 -10.99
C ALA A 176 -17.27 -21.66 -11.80
N ASP A 177 -18.44 -22.27 -11.61
CA ASP A 177 -18.86 -23.49 -12.30
C ASP A 177 -17.86 -24.66 -12.18
N GLY A 178 -17.23 -24.79 -11.01
CA GLY A 178 -16.19 -25.82 -10.74
C GLY A 178 -14.83 -25.55 -11.38
N VAL A 179 -14.68 -24.49 -12.19
CA VAL A 179 -13.44 -24.13 -12.88
C VAL A 179 -12.71 -23.02 -12.12
N ARG A 180 -11.42 -23.24 -11.83
CA ARG A 180 -10.54 -22.23 -11.23
C ARG A 180 -10.12 -21.20 -12.29
N ARG A 181 -10.55 -19.95 -12.14
CA ARG A 181 -10.19 -18.82 -12.99
C ARG A 181 -9.29 -17.85 -12.24
N ARG A 182 -8.34 -17.26 -12.98
CA ARG A 182 -7.43 -16.22 -12.48
C ARG A 182 -7.89 -14.88 -13.05
N LEU A 183 -8.43 -14.02 -12.19
CA LEU A 183 -8.98 -12.72 -12.57
C LEU A 183 -8.04 -11.60 -12.14
N VAL A 184 -7.86 -10.59 -12.98
CA VAL A 184 -7.28 -9.29 -12.60
C VAL A 184 -8.43 -8.34 -12.33
N VAL A 185 -8.59 -7.94 -11.08
CA VAL A 185 -9.58 -6.99 -10.62
C VAL A 185 -8.92 -5.63 -10.44
N ASP A 186 -9.37 -4.64 -11.20
CA ASP A 186 -8.97 -3.27 -10.99
C ASP A 186 -9.83 -2.62 -9.90
N GLY A 187 -9.20 -2.25 -8.79
CA GLY A 187 -9.89 -1.65 -7.64
C GLY A 187 -10.35 -0.22 -7.84
N ASN A 188 -10.01 0.43 -8.96
CA ASN A 188 -10.49 1.77 -9.29
C ASN A 188 -11.72 1.74 -10.21
N THR A 189 -11.78 0.81 -11.16
CA THR A 189 -12.87 0.70 -12.14
C THR A 189 -13.88 -0.40 -11.80
N GLY A 190 -13.52 -1.35 -10.94
CA GLY A 190 -14.33 -2.53 -10.64
C GLY A 190 -14.28 -3.61 -11.74
N ILE A 191 -13.55 -3.37 -12.83
CA ILE A 191 -13.45 -4.31 -13.95
C ILE A 191 -12.62 -5.52 -13.52
N ALA A 192 -13.18 -6.72 -13.74
CA ALA A 192 -12.49 -7.99 -13.58
C ALA A 192 -12.20 -8.59 -14.97
N THR A 193 -10.93 -8.87 -15.27
CA THR A 193 -10.49 -9.48 -16.53
C THR A 193 -9.93 -10.87 -16.28
N ASP A 194 -10.43 -11.88 -16.97
CA ASP A 194 -9.88 -13.24 -16.89
C ASP A 194 -8.54 -13.33 -17.63
N ILE A 195 -7.51 -13.82 -16.94
CA ILE A 195 -6.14 -14.01 -17.44
C ILE A 195 -5.69 -15.48 -17.37
N SER A 196 -6.65 -16.40 -17.19
CA SER A 196 -6.41 -17.85 -17.18
C SER A 196 -5.81 -18.29 -18.53
N PRO A 197 -4.92 -19.30 -18.57
CA PRO A 197 -4.21 -19.70 -19.79
C PRO A 197 -5.14 -20.18 -20.93
N ALA A 198 -6.38 -20.56 -20.64
CA ALA A 198 -7.41 -20.93 -21.62
C ALA A 198 -8.36 -19.78 -22.00
N ALA A 199 -8.24 -18.60 -21.38
CA ALA A 199 -9.07 -17.45 -21.73
C ALA A 199 -8.59 -16.89 -23.09
N VAL A 200 -9.47 -17.00 -24.09
CA VAL A 200 -9.28 -16.52 -25.45
C VAL A 200 -8.75 -15.08 -25.42
N SER A 201 -7.55 -14.88 -25.96
CA SER A 201 -7.03 -13.55 -26.26
C SER A 201 -7.99 -12.86 -27.22
N LEU A 202 -8.76 -11.88 -26.75
CA LEU A 202 -9.52 -10.96 -27.60
C LEU A 202 -8.53 -10.02 -28.33
N ARG A 203 -7.71 -10.58 -29.23
CA ARG A 203 -7.32 -9.85 -30.43
C ARG A 203 -8.59 -9.73 -31.26
N ARG A 204 -9.27 -8.59 -31.16
CA ARG A 204 -10.04 -8.12 -32.32
C ARG A 204 -9.05 -8.07 -33.47
N LYS A 205 -9.33 -8.89 -34.48
CA LYS A 205 -8.84 -8.69 -35.83
C LYS A 205 -9.49 -7.37 -36.26
N ASP A 206 -8.76 -6.27 -36.16
CA ASP A 206 -9.16 -5.08 -36.90
C ASP A 206 -9.07 -5.48 -38.37
N THR A 207 -10.25 -5.62 -38.96
CA THR A 207 -10.47 -5.69 -40.39
C THR A 207 -9.98 -4.35 -40.94
N ASP A 208 -8.85 -4.33 -41.64
CA ASP A 208 -8.53 -3.22 -42.53
C ASP A 208 -9.54 -3.20 -43.67
N PRO A 209 -10.27 -2.10 -43.91
CA PRO A 209 -10.97 -1.87 -45.16
C PRO A 209 -10.03 -1.10 -46.09
N ALA A 210 -9.54 -1.75 -47.15
CA ALA A 210 -9.23 -1.17 -48.48
C ALA A 210 -8.09 -1.91 -49.17
N ALA A 211 -8.44 -2.64 -50.23
CA ALA A 211 -7.71 -2.63 -51.50
C ALA A 211 -8.65 -3.17 -52.58
N ALA A 212 -9.50 -2.29 -53.08
CA ALA A 212 -10.09 -2.43 -54.41
C ALA A 212 -9.15 -1.73 -55.41
N GLY A 213 -8.96 -2.35 -56.57
CA GLY A 213 -8.33 -1.77 -57.77
C GLY A 213 -6.94 -2.34 -58.06
N GLY A 214 -6.67 -2.98 -59.19
CA GLY A 214 -7.48 -3.26 -60.37
C GLY A 214 -6.69 -4.14 -61.33
N GLU A 215 -7.39 -5.04 -62.02
CA GLU A 215 -6.91 -5.72 -63.21
C GLU A 215 -7.27 -4.86 -64.44
N GLY A 216 -6.32 -4.73 -65.37
CA GLY A 216 -6.44 -3.97 -66.61
C GLY A 216 -5.09 -3.80 -67.29
#